data_AF-A0A076U3H2-F1
#
_entry.id   AF-A0A076U3H2-F1
#
_cell.length_a   1.000
_cell.length_b   1.000
_cell.length_c   1.000
_cell.angle_alpha   90.00
_cell.angle_beta   90.00
_cell.angle_gamma   90.00
#
_symmetry.space_group_name_H-M   'P 1'
#
loop_
_entity.id
_entity.type
_entity.pdbx_description
1 polymer ?
#
loop_
_entity_poly.entity_id
_entity_poly.type
_entity_poly.pdbx_seq_one_letter_code
_entity_poly.pdbx_strand_id
1 'polypeptide(L)' 'PKVQVYSRNPGNFGDKNTLICHVSGFHPPDISIQLLKNGVEIPDAKQTDLAFEQGWQFHLTKSVGFTPASG' A
#
# COMPACT_ATOMS: atom_id res chain seq x y z
N PRO A 1 3.14 -13.72 -2.37
CA PRO A 1 3.08 -12.38 -1.75
C PRO A 1 2.07 -12.39 -0.60
N LYS A 2 2.44 -11.85 0.56
CA LYS A 2 1.52 -11.48 1.63
C LYS A 2 1.21 -10.00 1.48
N VAL A 3 -0.08 -9.64 1.53
CA VAL A 3 -0.53 -8.26 1.34
C VAL A 3 -1.24 -7.80 2.61
N GLN A 4 -0.82 -6.66 3.12
CA GLN A 4 -1.44 -6.00 4.27
C GLN A 4 -1.83 -4.58 3.86
N VAL A 5 -3.08 -4.22 4.11
CA VAL A 5 -3.61 -2.88 3.84
C VAL A 5 -4.09 -2.28 5.15
N TYR A 6 -3.58 -1.10 5.50
CA TYR A 6 -3.88 -0.42 6.75
C TYR A 6 -3.69 1.08 6.61
N SER A 7 -4.24 1.84 7.56
CA SER A 7 -4.04 3.28 7.64
C SER A 7 -2.91 3.63 8.61
N ARG A 8 -2.18 4.71 8.34
CA ARG A 8 -1.14 5.22 9.26
C ARG A 8 -1.72 5.61 10.62
N ASN A 9 -2.87 6.29 10.62
CA ASN A 9 -3.59 6.74 11.81
C ASN A 9 -4.92 5.99 11.95
N PRO A 10 -5.61 6.07 13.10
CA PRO A 10 -6.99 5.59 13.25
C PRO A 10 -7.92 6.11 12.14
N GLY A 11 -8.87 5.29 11.72
CA GLY A 11 -9.77 5.55 10.60
C GLY A 11 -10.93 6.51 10.94
N ASN A 12 -10.61 7.72 11.41
CA ASN A 12 -11.61 8.75 11.69
C ASN A 12 -12.14 9.36 10.38
N PHE A 13 -13.46 9.49 10.26
CA PHE A 13 -14.06 10.15 9.09
C PHE A 13 -13.74 11.64 9.05
N GLY A 14 -13.45 12.15 7.85
CA GLY A 14 -13.11 13.57 7.64
C GLY A 14 -11.65 13.93 7.93
N ASP A 15 -10.93 13.13 8.71
CA ASP A 15 -9.52 13.37 9.03
C ASP A 15 -8.59 12.89 7.91
N LYS A 16 -7.56 13.67 7.59
CA LYS A 16 -6.54 13.24 6.62
C LYS A 16 -5.77 12.03 7.15
N ASN A 17 -5.56 11.05 6.27
CA ASN A 17 -4.84 9.83 6.60
C ASN A 17 -3.99 9.35 5.40
N THR A 18 -3.26 8.26 5.59
CA THR A 18 -2.45 7.62 4.55
C THR A 18 -2.80 6.15 4.51
N LEU A 19 -3.24 5.68 3.35
CA LEU A 19 -3.46 4.27 3.08
C LEU A 19 -2.11 3.66 2.73
N ILE A 20 -1.79 2.54 3.37
CA ILE A 20 -0.53 1.83 3.20
C ILE A 20 -0.88 0.42 2.73
N CYS A 21 -0.28 0.00 1.62
CA CYS A 21 -0.26 -1.37 1.14
C CYS A 21 1.17 -1.88 1.25
N HIS A 22 1.39 -2.78 2.21
CA HIS A 22 2.66 -3.47 2.38
C HIS A 22 2.57 -4.86 1.78
N VAL A 23 3.44 -5.15 0.83
CA VAL A 23 3.53 -6.44 0.13
C VAL A 23 4.88 -7.06 0.48
N SER A 24 4.89 -8.28 1.02
CA SER A 24 6.10 -8.96 1.46
C SER A 24 6.10 -10.45 1.09
N GLY A 25 7.24 -11.12 1.22
CA GLY A 25 7.34 -12.56 1.00
C GLY A 25 7.03 -12.95 -0.45
N PHE A 26 7.48 -12.15 -1.42
CA PHE A 26 7.34 -12.47 -2.83
C PHE A 26 8.69 -12.75 -3.49
N HIS A 27 8.66 -13.62 -4.48
CA HIS A 27 9.77 -13.99 -5.35
C HIS A 27 9.15 -14.63 -6.60
N PRO A 28 9.58 -14.29 -7.83
CA PRO A 28 10.61 -13.33 -8.23
C PRO A 28 10.24 -11.85 -7.91
N PRO A 29 11.15 -10.87 -8.08
CA PRO A 29 10.91 -9.47 -7.68
C PRO A 29 10.00 -8.66 -8.62
N ASP A 30 9.36 -9.29 -9.61
CA ASP A 30 8.57 -8.60 -10.63
C ASP A 30 7.08 -8.57 -10.26
N ILE A 31 6.64 -7.45 -9.68
CA ILE A 31 5.23 -7.21 -9.34
C ILE A 31 4.82 -5.74 -9.57
N SER A 32 3.53 -5.52 -9.78
CA SER A 32 2.91 -4.18 -9.82
C SER A 32 1.90 -4.02 -8.68
N ILE A 33 1.88 -2.87 -8.02
CA ILE A 33 0.90 -2.53 -6.98
C ILE A 33 0.04 -1.36 -7.47
N GLN A 34 -1.28 -1.49 -7.45
CA GLN A 34 -2.24 -0.41 -7.72
C GLN A 34 -3.14 -0.22 -6.50
N LEU A 35 -3.42 1.03 -6.14
CA LEU A 35 -4.38 1.38 -5.10
C LEU A 35 -5.62 1.94 -5.77
N LEU A 36 -6.75 1.27 -5.59
CA LEU A 36 -8.01 1.62 -6.25
C LEU A 36 -9.02 2.13 -5.21
N LYS A 37 -9.80 3.14 -5.60
CA LYS A 37 -11.03 3.54 -4.91
C LYS A 37 -12.19 3.32 -5.87
N ASN A 38 -13.12 2.43 -5.52
CA ASN A 38 -14.28 2.08 -6.34
C ASN A 38 -13.92 1.71 -7.80
N GLY A 39 -12.83 0.94 -7.97
CA GLY A 39 -12.35 0.53 -9.30
C GLY A 39 -11.49 1.55 -10.05
N VAL A 40 -11.30 2.76 -9.51
CA VAL A 40 -10.48 3.82 -10.13
C VAL A 40 -9.14 3.94 -9.39
N GLU A 41 -8.03 3.99 -10.12
CA GLU A 41 -6.71 4.16 -9.52
C GLU A 41 -6.59 5.52 -8.81
N ILE A 42 -6.11 5.49 -7.56
CA ILE A 42 -5.88 6.69 -6.77
C ILE A 42 -4.57 7.32 -7.26
N PRO A 43 -4.59 8.58 -7.72
CA PRO A 43 -3.40 9.25 -8.20
C PRO A 43 -2.39 9.53 -7.07
N ASP A 44 -1.17 9.91 -7.45
CA ASP A 44 -0.12 10.36 -6.53
C ASP A 44 0.32 9.34 -5.45
N ALA A 45 0.02 8.06 -5.68
CA ALA A 45 0.52 6.98 -4.85
C ALA A 45 2.04 6.83 -5.00
N LYS A 46 2.74 6.75 -3.86
CA LYS A 46 4.20 6.61 -3.79
C LYS A 46 4.59 5.19 -3.45
N GLN A 47 5.62 4.67 -4.11
CA GLN A 47 6.18 3.35 -3.84
C GLN A 47 7.60 3.48 -3.29
N THR A 48 7.98 2.61 -2.35
CA THR A 48 9.36 2.46 -1.91
C THR A 48 10.22 1.79 -2.97
N ASP A 49 11.54 1.92 -2.87
CA ASP A 49 12.45 1.06 -3.60
C ASP A 49 12.24 -0.42 -3.19
N LEU A 50 12.58 -1.33 -4.11
CA LEU A 50 12.55 -2.76 -3.85
C LEU A 50 13.56 -3.11 -2.76
N ALA A 51 13.10 -3.79 -1.71
CA ALA A 51 13.93 -4.26 -0.63
C ALA A 51 13.69 -5.76 -0.40
N PHE A 52 14.59 -6.41 0.33
CA PHE A 52 14.53 -7.84 0.60
C PHE A 52 14.98 -8.17 2.02
N GLU A 53 14.50 -9.30 2.51
CA GLU A 53 14.87 -9.88 3.79
C GLU A 53 15.72 -11.15 3.60
N GLN A 54 16.14 -11.73 4.72
CA GLN A 54 16.89 -12.99 4.75
C GLN A 54 16.12 -14.09 4.00
N GLY A 55 16.80 -14.80 3.10
CA GLY A 55 16.16 -15.81 2.23
C GLY A 55 15.62 -15.27 0.90
N TRP A 56 16.05 -14.08 0.46
CA TRP A 56 15.72 -13.50 -0.85
C TRP A 56 14.22 -13.31 -1.08
N GLN A 57 13.51 -13.01 0.01
CA GLN A 57 12.10 -12.66 0.00
C GLN A 57 11.97 -11.15 -0.10
N PHE A 58 11.31 -10.67 -1.15
CA PHE A 58 11.18 -9.26 -1.45
C PHE A 58 10.01 -8.62 -0.70
N HIS A 59 10.11 -7.31 -0.47
CA HIS A 59 9.00 -6.48 0.00
C HIS A 59 8.98 -5.11 -0.69
N LEU A 60 7.77 -4.56 -0.83
CA LEU A 60 7.47 -3.24 -1.36
C LEU A 60 6.35 -2.61 -0.54
N THR A 61 6.37 -1.30 -0.40
CA THR A 61 5.27 -0.54 0.19
C THR A 61 4.79 0.51 -0.79
N LYS A 62 3.49 0.51 -1.10
CA LYS A 62 2.82 1.59 -1.84
C LYS A 62 1.87 2.32 -0.92
N SER A 63 1.89 3.64 -0.95
CA SER A 63 1.10 4.48 -0.04
C SER A 63 0.49 5.67 -0.74
N VAL A 64 -0.68 6.10 -0.29
CA VAL A 64 -1.38 7.26 -0.86
C VAL A 64 -2.16 8.01 0.22
N GLY A 65 -2.21 9.34 0.08
CA GLY A 65 -3.05 10.18 0.94
C GLY A 65 -4.53 9.93 0.65
N PHE A 66 -5.35 9.87 1.69
CA PHE A 66 -6.80 9.80 1.56
C PHE A 66 -7.49 10.42 2.77
N THR A 67 -8.77 10.74 2.61
CA THR A 67 -9.65 11.14 3.71
C THR A 67 -10.75 10.08 3.82
N PRO A 68 -10.85 9.34 4.94
CA PRO A 68 -11.93 8.37 5.15
C PRO A 68 -13.29 9.07 5.10
N ALA A 69 -14.24 8.44 4.44
CA ALA A 69 -15.64 8.85 4.37
C ALA A 69 -16.52 7.61 4.55
N SER A 70 -17.77 7.82 4.98
CA SER A 70 -18.78 6.75 4.94
C SER A 70 -18.96 6.29 3.49
N GLY A 71 -19.05 4.97 3.31
CA GLY A 71 -19.29 4.33 2.01
C GLY A 71 -20.71 4.49 1.52
#